data_AF-A0A950PZQ3-F1
#
_entry.id   AF-A0A950PZQ3-F1
#
_cell.length_a   1.000
_cell.length_b   1.000
_cell.length_c   1.000
_cell.angle_alpha   90.00
_cell.angle_beta   90.00
_cell.angle_gamma   90.00
#
_symmetry.space_group_name_H-M   'P 1'
#
loop_
_entity.id
_entity.type
_entity.pdbx_description
1 polymer ?
#
loop_
_entity_poly.entity_id
_entity_poly.type
_entity_poly.pdbx_seq_one_letter_code
_entity_poly.pdbx_strand_id
1 'polypeptide(L)'
;MSSFLWPNDEGWPYPDTVGETVDLDATTDDETLCLRAAPTQLFDHLDPLERAVICGHYGLEGRQPRTMKELHAEMGLPRAELRDALGTGLAKLRTELR
;
A
#
# COMPACT_ATOMS: atom_id res chain seq x y z
N MET A 1 2.04 29.33 41.32
CA MET A 1 2.06 28.33 40.24
C MET A 1 1.18 28.87 39.14
N SER A 2 1.76 29.49 38.11
CA SER A 2 0.98 30.08 37.02
C SER A 2 0.47 28.98 36.11
N SER A 3 -0.83 28.74 36.16
CA SER A 3 -1.54 27.89 35.22
C SER A 3 -1.48 28.56 33.84
N PHE A 4 -0.86 27.91 32.87
CA PHE A 4 -0.96 28.30 31.47
C PHE A 4 -2.42 28.09 31.04
N LEU A 5 -3.18 29.19 31.00
CA LEU A 5 -4.52 29.23 30.44
C LEU A 5 -4.40 29.06 28.93
N TRP A 6 -4.80 27.90 28.44
CA TRP A 6 -4.91 27.63 27.01
C TRP A 6 -6.09 28.41 26.42
N PRO A 7 -5.91 29.15 25.32
CA PRO A 7 -6.98 29.98 24.76
C PRO A 7 -8.13 29.21 24.11
N ASN A 8 -7.99 27.91 23.84
CA ASN A 8 -9.08 27.06 23.34
C ASN A 8 -8.74 25.56 23.47
N ASP A 9 -9.75 24.72 23.67
CA ASP A 9 -9.69 23.24 23.75
C ASP A 9 -9.52 22.55 22.37
N GLU A 10 -9.34 23.31 21.29
CA GLU A 10 -9.45 22.82 19.91
C GLU A 10 -8.11 22.60 19.18
N GLY A 11 -6.96 22.79 19.83
CA GLY A 11 -5.70 22.54 19.14
C GLY A 11 -4.44 22.92 19.89
N TRP A 12 -3.32 22.44 19.35
CA TRP A 12 -1.99 22.83 19.78
C TRP A 12 -1.82 24.36 19.65
N PRO A 13 -1.03 25.01 20.53
CA PRO A 13 -1.01 26.48 20.72
C PRO A 13 -0.16 27.17 19.66
N TYR A 14 0.53 26.37 18.86
CA TYR A 14 1.40 26.81 17.82
C TYR A 14 0.56 26.86 16.56
N PRO A 15 0.42 28.03 15.93
CA PRO A 15 -0.29 28.09 14.67
C PRO A 15 0.50 27.25 13.65
N ASP A 16 -0.21 26.56 12.75
CA ASP A 16 0.38 25.74 11.67
C ASP A 16 1.04 26.63 10.60
N THR A 17 1.90 27.56 11.01
CA THR A 17 2.56 28.56 10.15
C THR A 17 3.87 28.06 9.56
N VAL A 18 4.39 26.94 10.07
CA VAL A 18 5.57 26.28 9.52
C VAL A 18 5.05 25.28 8.48
N GLY A 19 5.22 25.63 7.20
CA GLY A 19 4.89 24.70 6.12
C GLY A 19 5.59 23.36 6.33
N GLU A 20 4.89 22.26 6.03
CA GLU A 20 5.40 20.91 6.20
C GLU A 20 6.74 20.74 5.44
N THR A 21 7.84 20.68 6.20
CA THR A 21 9.17 20.47 5.62
C THR A 21 9.40 18.99 5.41
N VAL A 22 9.64 18.58 4.17
CA VAL A 22 10.03 17.20 3.87
C VAL A 22 11.38 16.92 4.50
N ASP A 23 11.44 15.92 5.39
CA ASP A 23 12.70 15.41 5.92
C ASP A 23 13.45 14.64 4.82
N LEU A 24 14.53 15.24 4.33
CA LEU A 24 15.36 14.67 3.27
C LEU A 24 16.35 13.63 3.80
N ASP A 25 16.57 13.56 5.11
CA ASP A 25 17.45 12.61 5.78
C ASP A 25 16.67 11.42 6.36
N ALA A 26 15.36 11.38 6.15
CA ALA A 26 14.53 10.24 6.46
C ALA A 26 15.00 9.02 5.66
N THR A 27 15.84 8.19 6.30
CA THR A 27 16.19 6.88 5.77
C THR A 27 14.92 6.05 5.67
N THR A 28 14.75 5.32 4.56
CA THR A 28 13.63 4.37 4.44
C THR A 28 13.69 3.42 5.62
N ASP A 29 12.60 3.37 6.38
CA ASP A 29 12.47 2.48 7.53
C ASP A 29 12.84 1.04 7.13
N ASP A 30 13.71 0.39 7.90
CA ASP A 30 14.23 -0.94 7.61
C ASP A 30 13.10 -1.96 7.50
N GLU A 31 11.99 -1.77 8.23
CA GLU A 31 10.79 -2.60 8.08
C GLU A 31 10.16 -2.43 6.69
N THR A 32 10.13 -1.19 6.18
CA THR A 32 9.66 -0.89 4.82
C THR A 32 10.60 -1.49 3.77
N LEU A 33 11.91 -1.49 4.02
CA LEU A 33 12.90 -2.11 3.15
C LEU A 33 12.74 -3.64 3.14
N CYS A 34 12.58 -4.27 4.31
CA CYS A 34 12.32 -5.70 4.45
C CYS A 34 11.03 -6.10 3.73
N LEU A 35 9.95 -5.34 3.87
CA LEU A 35 8.68 -5.57 3.16
C LEU A 35 8.80 -5.43 1.64
N ARG A 36 9.69 -4.56 1.15
CA ARG A 36 9.96 -4.39 -0.29
C ARG A 36 10.96 -5.40 -0.85
N ALA A 37 11.84 -5.95 -0.01
CA ALA A 37 12.88 -6.92 -0.40
C ALA A 37 12.43 -8.39 -0.25
N ALA A 38 11.55 -8.70 0.70
CA ALA A 38 10.94 -10.02 0.89
C ALA A 38 9.97 -10.53 -0.20
N PRO A 39 9.33 -9.71 -1.06
CA PRO A 39 8.17 -10.17 -1.83
C PRO A 39 8.52 -10.91 -3.13
N THR A 40 9.80 -11.00 -3.54
CA THR A 40 10.15 -11.73 -4.77
C THR A 40 9.82 -13.22 -4.65
N GLN A 41 10.15 -13.86 -3.52
CA GLN A 41 9.82 -15.28 -3.30
C GLN A 41 8.34 -15.51 -2.95
N LEU A 42 7.70 -14.50 -2.35
CA LEU A 42 6.29 -14.59 -1.93
C LEU A 42 5.32 -14.75 -3.11
N PHE A 43 5.70 -14.21 -4.28
CA PHE A 43 4.89 -14.28 -5.49
C PHE A 43 5.23 -15.48 -6.39
N ASP A 44 6.25 -16.28 -6.07
CA ASP A 44 6.67 -17.42 -6.90
C ASP A 44 5.60 -18.52 -6.97
N HIS A 45 4.73 -18.60 -5.96
CA HIS A 45 3.62 -19.56 -5.90
C HIS A 45 2.32 -19.07 -6.58
N LEU A 46 2.29 -17.81 -7.01
CA LEU A 46 1.13 -17.24 -7.70
C LEU A 46 1.16 -17.56 -9.18
N ASP A 47 -0.01 -17.83 -9.74
CA ASP A 47 -0.15 -17.92 -11.19
C ASP A 47 0.13 -16.54 -11.81
N PRO A 48 0.64 -16.48 -13.06
CA PRO A 48 1.00 -15.20 -13.69
C PRO A 48 -0.15 -14.18 -13.71
N LEU A 49 -1.38 -14.66 -13.86
CA LEU A 49 -2.58 -13.82 -13.82
C LEU A 49 -2.85 -13.28 -12.40
N GLU A 50 -2.77 -14.12 -11.38
CA GLU A 50 -2.99 -13.73 -9.98
C GLU A 50 -1.97 -12.68 -9.56
N ARG A 51 -0.69 -12.91 -9.88
CA ARG A 51 0.39 -11.95 -9.63
C ARG A 51 0.12 -10.63 -10.36
N ALA A 52 -0.24 -10.67 -11.64
CA ALA A 52 -0.53 -9.46 -12.41
C ALA A 52 -1.69 -8.65 -11.81
N VAL A 53 -2.75 -9.32 -11.38
CA VAL A 53 -3.93 -8.68 -10.78
C VAL A 53 -3.61 -8.11 -9.40
N ILE A 54 -2.90 -8.85 -8.54
CA ILE A 54 -2.52 -8.39 -7.20
C ILE A 54 -1.54 -7.21 -7.29
N CYS A 55 -0.47 -7.34 -8.08
CA CYS A 55 0.51 -6.27 -8.25
C CYS A 55 -0.11 -5.02 -8.88
N GLY A 56 -0.99 -5.19 -9.87
CA GLY A 56 -1.72 -4.09 -10.50
C GLY A 56 -2.72 -3.42 -9.56
N HIS A 57 -3.46 -4.20 -8.76
CA HIS A 57 -4.49 -3.64 -7.88
C HIS A 57 -3.90 -2.85 -6.71
N TYR A 58 -2.85 -3.39 -6.08
CA TYR A 58 -2.22 -2.78 -4.91
C TYR A 58 -1.02 -1.88 -5.24
N GLY A 59 -0.61 -1.78 -6.50
CA GLY A 59 0.53 -0.94 -6.88
C GLY A 59 1.87 -1.51 -6.40
N LEU A 60 2.01 -2.84 -6.43
CA LEU A 60 3.25 -3.52 -6.07
C LEU A 60 4.24 -3.46 -7.25
N GLU A 61 5.51 -3.75 -7.00
CA GLU A 61 6.59 -3.72 -8.01
C GLU A 61 6.81 -2.34 -8.66
N GLY A 62 6.56 -1.26 -7.90
CA GLY A 62 6.72 0.10 -8.38
C GLY A 62 5.62 0.56 -9.35
N ARG A 63 4.52 -0.18 -9.47
CA ARG A 63 3.36 0.22 -10.26
C ARG A 63 2.44 1.14 -9.44
N GLN A 64 1.72 2.02 -10.12
CA GLN A 64 0.62 2.74 -9.48
C GLN A 64 -0.57 1.79 -9.24
N PRO A 65 -1.26 1.87 -8.09
CA PRO A 65 -2.44 1.04 -7.81
C PRO A 65 -3.56 1.36 -8.80
N ARG A 66 -4.24 0.31 -9.27
CA ARG A 66 -5.30 0.40 -10.29
C ARG A 66 -6.59 -0.21 -9.79
N THR A 67 -7.71 0.34 -10.22
CA THR A 67 -9.03 -0.20 -9.96
C THR A 67 -9.30 -1.45 -10.81
N MET A 68 -10.24 -2.31 -10.39
CA MET A 68 -10.67 -3.45 -11.21
C MET A 68 -11.22 -3.05 -12.59
N LYS A 69 -11.73 -1.81 -12.73
CA LYS A 69 -12.20 -1.30 -14.02
C LYS A 69 -11.03 -1.02 -14.96
N GLU A 70 -9.96 -0.44 -14.44
CA GLU A 70 -8.74 -0.15 -15.21
C GLU A 70 -8.00 -1.44 -15.57
N LEU A 71 -7.90 -2.40 -14.63
CA LEU A 71 -7.31 -3.71 -14.92
C LEU A 71 -8.11 -4.50 -15.96
N HIS A 72 -9.44 -4.41 -15.95
CA HIS A 72 -10.29 -4.96 -17.01
C HIS A 72 -9.98 -4.34 -18.38
N ALA A 73 -9.85 -3.01 -18.43
CA ALA A 73 -9.55 -2.30 -19.67
C ALA A 73 -8.15 -2.64 -20.21
N GLU A 74 -7.18 -2.91 -19.33
CA GLU A 74 -5.81 -3.24 -19.71
C GLU A 74 -5.64 -4.70 -20.13
N MET A 75 -6.20 -5.65 -19.37
CA MET A 75 -6.01 -7.08 -19.61
C MET A 75 -7.03 -7.68 -20.57
N GLY A 76 -8.15 -7.01 -20.81
CA GLY A 76 -9.24 -7.50 -21.67
C GLY A 76 -10.02 -8.69 -21.09
N LEU A 77 -9.75 -9.09 -19.84
CA LEU A 77 -10.39 -10.21 -19.17
C LEU A 77 -11.67 -9.80 -18.43
N PRO A 78 -12.71 -10.63 -18.37
CA PRO A 78 -13.94 -10.34 -17.62
C PRO A 78 -13.67 -9.95 -16.16
N ARG A 79 -14.45 -9.00 -15.63
CA ARG A 79 -14.32 -8.55 -14.24
C ARG A 79 -14.53 -9.68 -13.21
N ALA A 80 -15.31 -10.71 -13.57
CA ALA A 80 -15.48 -11.89 -12.74
C ALA A 80 -14.18 -12.68 -12.62
N GLU A 81 -13.53 -12.99 -13.74
CA GLU A 81 -12.24 -13.69 -13.76
C GLU A 81 -11.14 -12.93 -13.01
N LEU A 82 -11.09 -11.59 -13.15
CA LEU A 82 -10.14 -10.78 -12.39
C LEU A 82 -10.40 -10.84 -10.88
N ARG A 83 -11.67 -10.85 -10.45
CA ARG A 83 -12.04 -10.99 -9.03
C ARG A 83 -11.73 -12.38 -8.50
N ASP A 84 -11.97 -13.41 -9.30
CA ASP A 84 -11.64 -14.79 -8.93
C ASP A 84 -10.12 -14.95 -8.78
N ALA A 85 -9.34 -14.46 -9.74
CA ALA A 85 -7.87 -14.48 -9.68
C ALA A 85 -7.32 -13.68 -8.48
N LEU A 86 -7.93 -12.54 -8.14
CA LEU A 86 -7.57 -11.79 -6.93
C LEU A 86 -7.89 -12.60 -5.66
N GLY A 87 -9.05 -13.26 -5.62
CA GLY A 87 -9.48 -14.08 -4.49
C GLY A 87 -8.58 -15.30 -4.28
N THR A 88 -8.29 -16.05 -5.34
CA THR A 88 -7.43 -17.24 -5.27
C THR A 88 -5.99 -16.86 -4.94
N GLY A 89 -5.46 -15.80 -5.54
CA GLY A 89 -4.12 -15.32 -5.24
C GLY A 89 -3.96 -14.88 -3.77
N LEU A 90 -4.91 -14.12 -3.21
CA LEU A 90 -4.88 -13.75 -1.80
C LEU A 90 -5.01 -14.96 -0.86
N ALA A 91 -5.78 -15.98 -1.25
CA ALA A 91 -5.88 -17.22 -0.47
C ALA A 91 -4.54 -17.98 -0.44
N LYS A 92 -3.81 -18.03 -1.57
CA LYS A 92 -2.46 -18.60 -1.66
C LYS A 92 -1.49 -17.82 -0.77
N LEU A 93 -1.43 -16.49 -0.90
CA LEU A 93 -0.55 -15.64 -0.09
C LEU A 93 -0.79 -15.79 1.41
N ARG A 94 -2.04 -15.93 1.85
CA ARG A 94 -2.37 -16.17 3.26
C ARG A 94 -1.83 -17.49 3.80
N THR A 95 -1.62 -18.48 2.94
CA THR A 95 -1.11 -19.81 3.33
C THR A 95 0.41 -19.79 3.45
N GLU A 96 1.08 -19.02 2.59
CA GLU A 96 2.55 -18.85 2.60
C GLU A 96 3.04 -17.94 3.74
N LEU A 97 2.22 -17.00 4.20
CA LEU A 97 2.52 -16.08 5.30
C LEU A 97 2.27 -16.66 6.71
N ARG A 98 2.26 -17.98 6.85
CA ARG A 98 1.87 -18.66 8.09
C ARG A 98 3.03 -19.04 9.00
#